data_AF-A0A7X0Z8U1-F1
#
_entry.id   AF-A0A7X0Z8U1-F1
#
_cell.length_a   1.000
_cell.length_b   1.000
_cell.length_c   1.000
_cell.angle_alpha   90.00
_cell.angle_beta   90.00
_cell.angle_gamma   90.00
#
_symmetry.space_group_name_H-M   'P 1'
#
loop_
_entity.id
_entity.type
_entity.pdbx_description
1 polymer ?
#
loop_
_entity_poly.entity_id
_entity_poly.type
_entity_poly.pdbx_seq_one_letter_code
_entity_poly.pdbx_strand_id
1 'polypeptide(L)' 'MVKLLLIIPFLFLLVGIPFANKIHPMVLGMPFSLFWIAAGILLSTATLAVVYHFDRQNKGEEQ' A
#
# COMPACT_ATOMS: atom_id res chain seq x y z
N MET A 1 13.20 -5.02 11.94
CA MET A 1 12.37 -3.79 11.82
C MET A 1 11.51 -3.72 10.56
N VAL A 2 11.94 -4.30 9.42
CA VAL A 2 11.21 -4.23 8.14
C VAL A 2 9.77 -4.75 8.13
N LYS A 3 9.37 -5.63 9.07
CA LYS A 3 7.97 -6.08 9.20
C LYS A 3 6.98 -4.93 9.48
N LEU A 4 7.43 -3.78 10.02
CA LEU A 4 6.57 -2.62 10.25
C LEU A 4 6.04 -2.02 8.93
N LEU A 5 6.75 -2.20 7.81
CA LEU A 5 6.29 -1.75 6.49
C LEU A 5 4.96 -2.40 6.08
N LEU A 6 4.66 -3.62 6.56
CA LEU A 6 3.41 -4.33 6.26
C LEU A 6 2.17 -3.60 6.76
N ILE A 7 2.32 -2.68 7.72
CA ILE A 7 1.20 -1.89 8.26
C ILE A 7 0.83 -0.71 7.35
N ILE A 8 1.75 -0.29 6.45
CA ILE A 8 1.57 0.84 5.55
C ILE A 8 0.34 0.69 4.64
N PRO A 9 0.11 -0.43 3.93
CA PRO A 9 -1.09 -0.59 3.11
C PRO A 9 -2.39 -0.55 3.93
N PHE A 10 -2.38 -1.02 5.17
CA PHE A 10 -3.54 -0.93 6.06
C PHE A 10 -3.86 0.49 6.47
N LEU A 11 -2.84 1.25 6.90
CA LEU A 11 -3.01 2.67 7.23
C LEU A 11 -3.46 3.48 6.01
N PHE A 12 -2.90 3.19 4.84
CA PHE A 12 -3.31 3.81 3.59
C PHE A 12 -4.79 3.57 3.30
N LEU A 13 -5.28 2.34 3.41
CA LEU A 13 -6.70 2.07 3.20
C LEU A 13 -7.61 2.78 4.23
N LEU A 14 -7.20 2.83 5.50
CA LEU A 14 -7.96 3.51 6.57
C LEU A 14 -8.07 5.03 6.36
N VAL A 15 -7.03 5.67 5.79
CA VAL A 15 -7.06 7.10 5.45
C VAL A 15 -8.08 7.41 4.34
N GLY A 16 -8.47 6.42 3.54
CA GLY A 16 -9.50 6.59 2.51
C GLY A 16 -10.92 6.78 3.07
N ILE A 17 -11.18 6.34 4.30
CA ILE A 17 -12.51 6.38 4.93
C ILE A 17 -13.10 7.80 5.03
N PRO A 18 -12.38 8.84 5.50
CA PRO A 18 -12.91 10.21 5.51
C PRO A 18 -13.20 10.77 4.10
N PHE A 19 -12.54 10.26 3.07
CA PHE A 19 -12.74 10.68 1.68
C PHE A 19 -13.84 9.89 0.95
N ALA A 20 -14.11 8.66 1.38
CA ALA A 20 -15.19 7.82 0.85
C ALA A 20 -16.58 8.44 1.07
N ASN A 21 -16.73 9.30 2.08
CA ASN A 21 -17.99 9.97 2.38
C ASN A 21 -18.28 11.22 1.52
N LYS A 22 -17.44 11.52 0.50
CA LYS A 22 -17.72 12.57 -0.50
C LYS A 22 -17.88 11.91 -1.87
N ILE A 23 -19.05 12.10 -2.48
CA ILE A 23 -19.48 11.38 -3.71
C ILE A 23 -18.81 11.92 -5.00
N HIS A 24 -18.05 13.02 -4.93
CA HIS A 24 -17.59 13.75 -6.13
C HIS A 24 -16.09 13.80 -6.47
N PRO A 25 -15.12 13.24 -5.72
CA PRO A 25 -13.74 13.24 -6.20
C PRO A 25 -13.62 12.21 -7.34
N MET A 26 -13.46 12.71 -8.56
CA MET A 26 -13.03 11.90 -9.71
C MET A 26 -11.52 12.08 -9.87
N VAL A 27 -10.80 10.96 -10.00
CA VAL A 27 -9.35 10.92 -10.21
C VAL A 27 -9.10 10.18 -11.52
N LEU A 28 -8.37 10.79 -12.45
CA LEU A 28 -8.08 10.19 -13.77
C LEU A 28 -9.34 9.73 -14.55
N GLY A 29 -10.48 10.38 -14.33
CA GLY A 29 -11.75 10.02 -14.97
C GLY A 29 -12.50 8.85 -14.31
N MET A 30 -12.01 8.32 -13.19
CA MET A 30 -12.66 7.27 -12.42
C MET A 30 -13.01 7.73 -10.99
N PRO A 31 -14.02 7.11 -10.34
CA PRO A 31 -14.37 7.41 -8.96
C PRO A 31 -13.17 7.25 -8.01
N PHE A 32 -12.99 8.17 -7.08
CA PHE A 32 -11.89 8.12 -6.11
C PHE A 32 -11.78 6.78 -5.40
N SER A 33 -12.91 6.16 -5.00
CA SER A 33 -12.90 4.85 -4.34
C SER A 33 -12.23 3.76 -5.19
N LEU A 34 -12.44 3.78 -6.51
CA LEU A 34 -11.80 2.85 -7.44
C LEU A 34 -10.30 3.11 -7.55
N PHE A 35 -9.91 4.38 -7.76
CA PHE A 35 -8.50 4.77 -7.76
C PHE A 35 -7.79 4.39 -6.45
N TRP A 36 -8.45 4.61 -5.32
CA TRP A 36 -7.91 4.35 -3.98
C TRP A 36 -7.64 2.88 -3.74
N ILE A 37 -8.59 2.01 -4.08
CA ILE A 37 -8.40 0.56 -3.96
C ILE A 37 -7.28 0.10 -4.90
N ALA A 38 -7.25 0.57 -6.14
CA ALA A 38 -6.19 0.23 -7.10
C ALA A 38 -4.81 0.69 -6.60
N ALA A 39 -4.71 1.91 -6.07
CA ALA A 39 -3.49 2.43 -5.46
C ALA A 39 -3.07 1.59 -4.23
N GLY A 40 -4.03 1.16 -3.41
CA GLY A 40 -3.78 0.28 -2.25
C GLY A 40 -3.24 -1.10 -2.65
N ILE A 41 -3.72 -1.65 -3.77
CA ILE A 41 -3.18 -2.89 -4.34
C ILE A 41 -1.72 -2.69 -4.74
N LEU A 42 -1.43 -1.66 -5.56
CA LEU A 42 -0.05 -1.35 -6.00
C LEU A 42 0.89 -1.09 -4.82
N LEU A 43 0.42 -0.34 -3.82
CA LEU A 43 1.16 -0.06 -2.60
C LEU A 43 1.46 -1.34 -1.81
N SER A 44 0.51 -2.27 -1.74
CA SER A 44 0.72 -3.57 -1.08
C SER A 44 1.80 -4.39 -1.80
N THR A 45 1.75 -4.45 -3.14
CA THR A 45 2.76 -5.15 -3.94
C THR A 45 4.14 -4.51 -3.77
N ALA A 46 4.21 -3.17 -3.80
CA ALA A 46 5.46 -2.44 -3.57
C ALA A 46 6.01 -2.67 -2.15
N THR A 47 5.15 -2.65 -1.14
CA THR A 47 5.51 -2.92 0.26
C THR A 47 6.11 -4.31 0.39
N LEU A 48 5.47 -5.33 -0.19
CA LEU A 48 5.97 -6.70 -0.16
C LEU A 48 7.30 -6.84 -0.92
N ALA A 49 7.42 -6.19 -2.08
CA ALA A 49 8.66 -6.19 -2.87
C ALA A 49 9.83 -5.56 -2.09
N VAL A 50 9.58 -4.45 -1.39
CA VAL A 50 10.56 -3.79 -0.52
C VAL A 50 10.95 -4.70 0.63
N VAL A 51 9.96 -5.27 1.34
CA VAL A 51 10.22 -6.22 2.44
C VAL A 51 11.04 -7.41 1.95
N TYR A 52 10.69 -7.99 0.80
CA TYR A 52 11.42 -9.11 0.21
C TYR A 52 12.85 -8.73 -0.18
N HIS A 53 13.06 -7.55 -0.77
CA HIS A 53 14.39 -7.07 -1.13
C HIS A 53 15.31 -6.91 0.08
N PHE A 54 14.80 -6.35 1.17
CA PHE A 54 15.55 -6.22 2.43
C PHE A 54 15.72 -7.57 3.14
N ASP A 55 14.71 -8.44 3.14
CA ASP A 55 14.81 -9.79 3.71
C ASP A 55 15.85 -10.65 2.98
N ARG A 56 15.95 -10.51 1.65
CA ARG A 56 16.95 -11.20 0.82
C ARG A 56 18.38 -10.75 1.11
N GLN A 57 18.58 -9.45 1.42
CA GLN A 57 19.89 -8.95 1.84
C GLN A 57 20.30 -9.49 3.21
N ASN A 58 19.34 -9.66 4.12
CA ASN A 58 19.60 -10.20 5.46
C ASN A 58 19.79 -11.72 5.51
N LYS A 59 19.24 -12.47 4.53
CA LYS A 59 19.42 -13.94 4.41
C LYS A 59 20.72 -14.37 3.72
N GLY A 60 21.52 -13.42 3.21
CA GLY A 60 22.86 -13.70 2.66
C GLY A 60 23.92 -13.97 3.72
N GLU A 61 23.61 -13.83 5.01
CA GLU A 61 24.54 -13.99 6.14
C GLU A 61 24.36 -15.31 6.91
N GLU A 62 23.39 -16.16 6.52
CA GLU A 62 23.13 -17.48 7.15
C GLU A 62 23.55 -18.66 6.25
N GLN A 63 24.51 -18.48 5.33
CA GLN A 63 25.18 -19.59 4.63
C GLN A 63 26.67 -19.60 4.90
#